data_AF-G2G0Z6-F1
#
_entry.id   AF-G2G0Z6-F1
#
_cell.length_a   1.000
_cell.length_b   1.000
_cell.length_c   1.000
_cell.angle_alpha   90.00
_cell.angle_beta   90.00
_cell.angle_gamma   90.00
#
_symmetry.space_group_name_H-M   'P 1'
#
loop_
_entity.id
_entity.type
_entity.pdbx_description
1 polymer ?
#
loop_
_entity_poly.entity_id
_entity_poly.type
_entity_poly.pdbx_seq_one_letter_code
_entity_poly.pdbx_strand_id
1 'polypeptide(L)' 'MRKMKSIWCFLDGKKHCDVVQWALAANVDVREAKERLAAAYPLHIVTFKVM' A
#
# COMPACT_ATOMS: atom_id res chain seq x y z
N MET A 1 6.22 -5.16 -22.47
CA MET A 1 6.47 -4.18 -21.40
C MET A 1 5.31 -4.25 -20.42
N ARG A 2 5.43 -4.94 -19.28
CA ARG A 2 4.33 -5.03 -18.29
C ARG A 2 4.22 -3.65 -17.63
N LYS A 3 3.15 -2.89 -17.90
CA LYS A 3 2.85 -1.66 -17.16
C LYS A 3 2.91 -2.00 -15.67
N MET A 4 3.83 -1.39 -14.94
CA MET A 4 3.91 -1.54 -13.48
C MET A 4 2.61 -0.99 -12.90
N LYS A 5 1.71 -1.89 -12.51
CA LYS A 5 0.48 -1.53 -11.81
C LYS A 5 0.88 -0.97 -10.46
N SER A 6 0.55 0.30 -10.22
CA SER A 6 0.89 0.97 -8.96
C SER A 6 -0.27 0.75 -8.00
N ILE A 7 0.02 0.36 -6.76
CA ILE A 7 -1.02 0.10 -5.76
C ILE A 7 -0.97 1.22 -4.76
N TRP A 8 -2.05 1.99 -4.70
CA TRP A 8 -2.15 3.10 -3.77
C TRP A 8 -2.91 2.69 -2.51
N CYS A 9 -2.35 3.05 -1.37
CA CYS A 9 -2.97 2.98 -0.07
C CYS A 9 -3.72 4.28 0.21
N PHE A 10 -4.98 4.16 0.61
CA PHE A 10 -5.82 5.24 1.07
C PHE A 10 -6.18 4.99 2.53
N LEU A 11 -5.95 5.97 3.40
CA LEU A 11 -6.37 5.96 4.80
C LEU A 11 -7.57 6.90 4.94
N ASP A 12 -8.71 6.37 5.37
CA ASP A 12 -9.98 7.12 5.52
C ASP A 12 -10.38 7.91 4.26
N GLY A 13 -10.09 7.32 3.08
CA GLY A 13 -10.38 7.95 1.78
C GLY A 13 -9.35 8.99 1.32
N LYS A 14 -8.31 9.28 2.10
CA LYS A 14 -7.19 10.13 1.66
C LYS A 14 -6.03 9.28 1.15
N LYS A 15 -5.50 9.68 0.00
CA LYS A 15 -4.32 9.04 -0.61
C LYS A 15 -3.12 9.20 0.33
N HIS A 16 -2.57 8.08 0.79
CA HIS A 16 -1.51 8.07 1.81
C HIS A 16 -0.15 7.71 1.21
N CYS A 17 0.02 6.50 0.65
CA CYS A 17 1.29 6.09 0.06
C CYS A 17 1.10 5.13 -1.13
N ASP A 18 2.14 5.00 -1.96
CA ASP A 18 2.24 3.93 -2.95
C ASP A 18 2.81 2.67 -2.28
N VAL A 19 2.00 1.63 -2.17
CA VAL A 19 2.34 0.35 -1.54
C VAL A 19 3.46 -0.34 -2.29
N VAL A 20 3.53 -0.22 -3.62
CA VAL A 20 4.58 -0.87 -4.41
C VAL A 20 5.93 -0.22 -4.14
N GLN A 21 5.97 1.12 -4.13
CA GLN A 21 7.20 1.84 -3.80
C GLN A 21 7.61 1.62 -2.35
N TRP A 22 6.66 1.59 -1.43
CA TRP A 22 6.93 1.31 -0.02
C TRP A 22 7.47 -0.11 0.18
N ALA A 23 6.86 -1.11 -0.48
CA ALA A 23 7.32 -2.50 -0.44
C ALA A 23 8.74 -2.63 -1.00
N LEU A 24 9.02 -1.96 -2.11
CA LEU A 24 10.36 -1.93 -2.72
C LEU A 24 11.40 -1.29 -1.79
N ALA A 25 11.06 -0.17 -1.15
CA ALA A 25 11.94 0.52 -0.21
C ALA A 25 12.19 -0.31 1.07
N ALA A 26 11.18 -1.03 1.54
CA ALA A 26 11.28 -1.92 2.70
C ALA A 26 11.84 -3.31 2.36
N ASN A 27 12.11 -3.60 1.07
CA ASN A 27 12.56 -4.90 0.57
C ASN A 27 11.64 -6.06 1.00
N VAL A 28 10.33 -5.82 0.95
CA VAL A 28 9.28 -6.79 1.28
C VAL A 28 8.33 -6.97 0.11
N ASP A 29 7.54 -8.04 0.14
CA ASP A 29 6.47 -8.25 -0.83
C ASP A 29 5.30 -7.28 -0.60
N VAL A 30 4.53 -6.98 -1.65
CA VAL A 30 3.32 -6.16 -1.57
C VAL A 30 2.30 -6.73 -0.58
N ARG A 31 2.21 -8.06 -0.45
CA ARG A 31 1.32 -8.69 0.55
C ARG A 31 1.72 -8.30 1.96
N GLU A 32 3.00 -8.44 2.28
CA GLU A 32 3.53 -8.12 3.60
C GLU A 32 3.45 -6.61 3.88
N ALA A 33 3.67 -5.77 2.85
CA ALA A 33 3.47 -4.34 2.96
C ALA A 33 2.03 -3.96 3.34
N LYS A 34 1.03 -4.63 2.78
CA LYS A 34 -0.38 -4.40 3.16
C LYS A 34 -0.65 -4.77 4.61
N GLU A 35 -0.12 -5.90 5.06
CA GLU A 35 -0.27 -6.35 6.44
C GLU A 35 0.39 -5.37 7.42
N ARG A 36 1.61 -4.92 7.11
CA ARG A 36 2.32 -3.92 7.92
C ARG A 36 1.59 -2.57 7.95
N LEU A 37 1.07 -2.12 6.82
CA LEU A 37 0.27 -0.88 6.75
C LEU A 37 -1.02 -1.00 7.56
N ALA A 38 -1.73 -2.12 7.46
CA ALA A 38 -2.94 -2.36 8.26
C ALA A 38 -2.62 -2.46 9.76
N ALA A 39 -1.52 -3.12 10.13
CA ALA A 39 -1.07 -3.23 11.52
C ALA A 39 -0.58 -1.91 12.11
N ALA A 40 0.02 -1.03 11.29
CA ALA A 40 0.45 0.30 11.70
C ALA A 40 -0.73 1.26 11.93
N TYR A 41 -1.84 1.05 11.22
CA TYR A 41 -3.02 1.91 11.27
C TYR A 41 -4.32 1.14 11.59
N PRO A 42 -4.42 0.50 12.78
CA PRO A 42 -5.58 -0.32 13.14
C PRO A 42 -6.86 0.50 13.35
N LEU A 43 -6.74 1.82 13.55
CA LEU A 43 -7.85 2.75 13.77
C LEU A 43 -8.32 3.45 12.49
N HIS A 44 -7.64 3.24 11.36
CA HIS A 44 -7.97 3.88 10.09
C HIS A 44 -8.48 2.86 9.08
N ILE A 45 -9.42 3.27 8.23
CA ILE A 45 -9.92 2.42 7.16
C ILE A 45 -8.89 2.42 6.04
N VAL A 46 -8.05 1.38 6.01
CA VAL A 46 -7.05 1.16 4.97
C VAL A 46 -7.71 0.55 3.73
N THR A 47 -7.74 1.30 2.63
CA THR A 47 -8.23 0.80 1.33
C THR A 47 -7.11 0.80 0.30
N PHE A 48 -7.08 -0.21 -0.55
CA PHE A 48 -6.06 -0.38 -1.59
C PHE A 48 -6.70 -0.28 -2.97
N LYS A 49 -6.17 0.62 -3.81
CA LYS A 49 -6.64 0.78 -5.19
C LYS A 49 -5.50 0.59 -6.17
N VAL A 50 -5.73 -0.25 -7.18
CA VAL A 50 -4.76 -0.51 -8.25
C VAL A 50 -5.00 0.51 -9.38
N MET A 51 -3.92 1.16 -9.84
CA MET A 51 -3.93 2.08 -10.98
C MET A 51 -2.93 1.62 -12.06
#